data_AF-A0A847GU88-F1
#
_entry.id   AF-A0A847GU88-F1
#
_cell.length_a   1.000
_cell.length_b   1.000
_cell.length_c   1.000
_cell.angle_alpha   90.00
_cell.angle_beta   90.00
_cell.angle_gamma   90.00
#
_symmetry.space_group_name_H-M   'P 1'
#
loop_
_entity.id
_entity.type
_entity.pdbx_description
1 polymer ?
#
loop_
_entity_poly.entity_id
_entity_poly.type
_entity_poly.pdbx_seq_one_letter_code
_entity_poly.pdbx_strand_id
1 'polypeptide(L)'
;MLHDDDAERLKTQFPGPLSGEERRCLEDLRALLDFVLDNNLSIQLVWDTFGHDYEEVGRAGFDLHKALASGFWPKTRNFSHRGD
;
A
#
# COMPACT_ATOMS: atom_id res chain seq x y z
N MET A 1 2.60 20.15 -3.00
CA MET A 1 3.46 20.20 -1.80
C MET A 1 2.50 20.17 -0.62
N LEU A 2 2.37 19.04 0.09
CA LEU A 2 1.60 19.01 1.34
C LEU A 2 2.38 19.89 2.33
N HIS A 3 1.74 20.89 2.91
CA HIS A 3 2.38 21.78 3.87
C HIS A 3 2.63 21.00 5.17
N ASP A 4 3.66 21.34 5.94
CA ASP A 4 4.00 20.63 7.20
C ASP A 4 2.79 20.53 8.16
N ASP A 5 1.88 21.51 8.11
CA ASP A 5 0.61 21.53 8.83
C ASP A 5 -0.34 20.38 8.45
N ASP A 6 -0.33 19.92 7.19
CA ASP A 6 -1.14 18.78 6.75
C ASP A 6 -0.62 17.46 7.31
N ALA A 7 0.71 17.31 7.41
CA ALA A 7 1.31 16.10 7.97
C ALA A 7 0.98 15.95 9.45
N GLU A 8 1.10 17.03 10.24
CA GLU A 8 0.74 17.01 11.67
C GLU A 8 -0.76 16.79 11.89
N ARG A 9 -1.62 17.39 11.05
CA ARG A 9 -3.07 17.13 11.05
C ARG A 9 -3.38 15.65 10.79
N LEU A 10 -2.72 15.05 9.79
CA LEU A 10 -2.96 13.65 9.44
C LEU A 10 -2.43 12.69 10.50
N LYS A 11 -1.30 12.97 11.15
CA LYS A 11 -0.82 12.20 12.30
C LYS A 11 -1.81 12.18 13.47
N THR A 12 -2.62 13.23 13.62
CA THR A 12 -3.68 13.28 14.63
C THR A 12 -4.87 12.38 14.25
N GLN A 13 -5.20 12.30 12.95
CA GLN A 13 -6.33 11.50 12.44
C GLN A 13 -5.99 10.01 12.28
N PHE A 14 -4.75 9.71 11.90
CA PHE A 14 -4.23 8.38 11.64
C PHE A 14 -2.94 8.20 12.47
N PRO A 15 -3.09 7.95 13.79
CA PRO A 15 -1.96 7.94 14.71
C PRO A 15 -1.08 6.71 14.54
N GLY A 16 0.24 6.91 14.65
CA GLY A 16 1.24 5.85 14.77
C GLY A 16 2.58 6.22 14.14
N PRO A 17 3.66 5.50 14.48
CA PRO A 17 4.60 5.09 13.46
C PRO A 17 4.01 3.93 12.65
N LEU A 18 4.40 3.82 11.37
CA LEU A 18 4.08 2.65 10.54
C LEU A 18 4.63 1.37 11.18
N SER A 19 3.81 0.31 11.20
CA SER A 19 4.28 -1.04 11.48
C SER A 19 5.25 -1.53 10.40
N GLY A 20 6.03 -2.57 10.69
CA GLY A 20 6.93 -3.16 9.70
C GLY A 20 6.21 -3.75 8.49
N GLU A 21 4.98 -4.24 8.67
CA GLU A 21 4.15 -4.78 7.59
C GLU A 21 3.51 -3.66 6.77
N GLU A 22 3.02 -2.60 7.42
CA GLU A 22 2.50 -1.42 6.74
C GLU A 22 3.57 -0.73 5.90
N ARG A 23 4.79 -0.60 6.45
CA ARG A 23 5.95 -0.09 5.71
C ARG A 23 6.22 -0.90 4.46
N ARG A 24 6.31 -2.23 4.57
CA ARG A 24 6.54 -3.13 3.43
C ARG A 24 5.43 -3.01 2.39
N CYS A 25 4.16 -2.95 2.81
CA CYS A 25 3.03 -2.76 1.91
C CYS A 25 3.12 -1.44 1.12
N LEU A 26 3.51 -0.34 1.77
CA LEU A 26 3.71 0.95 1.12
C LEU A 26 4.92 0.96 0.18
N GLU A 27 6.01 0.29 0.54
CA GLU A 27 7.19 0.12 -0.32
C GLU A 27 6.86 -0.69 -1.58
N ASP A 28 6.08 -1.76 -1.42
CA ASP A 28 5.57 -2.58 -2.52
C ASP A 28 4.63 -1.80 -3.44
N LEU A 29 3.68 -1.04 -2.89
CA LEU A 29 2.81 -0.17 -3.66
C LEU A 29 3.61 0.89 -4.43
N ARG A 30 4.61 1.50 -3.81
CA ARG A 30 5.51 2.45 -4.48
C ARG A 30 6.22 1.78 -5.66
N ALA A 31 6.79 0.60 -5.45
CA ALA A 31 7.48 -0.13 -6.51
C ALA A 31 6.55 -0.55 -7.67
N LEU A 32 5.27 -0.87 -7.40
CA LEU A 32 4.27 -1.06 -8.45
C LEU A 32 4.06 0.20 -9.29
N LEU A 33 3.92 1.36 -8.64
CA LEU A 33 3.71 2.63 -9.34
C LEU A 33 4.93 2.98 -10.20
N ASP A 34 6.13 2.84 -9.64
CA ASP A 34 7.39 3.07 -10.36
C ASP A 34 7.49 2.13 -11.57
N PHE A 35 7.21 0.82 -11.40
CA PHE A 35 7.19 -0.16 -12.49
C PHE A 35 6.21 0.21 -13.62
N VAL A 36 5.00 0.66 -13.27
CA VAL A 36 3.99 1.06 -14.25
C VAL A 36 4.44 2.28 -15.05
N LEU A 37 5.04 3.27 -14.38
CA LEU A 37 5.54 4.49 -15.01
C LEU A 37 6.75 4.21 -15.91
N ASP A 38 7.74 3.46 -15.41
CA ASP A 38 8.98 3.15 -16.13
C ASP A 38 8.73 2.35 -17.42
N ASN A 39 7.66 1.56 -17.44
CA ASN A 39 7.32 0.69 -18.57
C ASN A 39 6.14 1.22 -19.41
N ASN A 40 5.67 2.45 -19.15
CA ASN A 40 4.53 3.06 -19.84
C ASN A 40 3.30 2.13 -19.92
N LEU A 41 2.97 1.48 -18.80
CA LEU A 41 1.86 0.54 -18.69
C LEU A 41 0.55 1.26 -18.35
N SER A 42 -0.57 0.60 -18.64
CA SER A 42 -1.90 1.11 -18.31
C SER A 42 -2.10 1.24 -16.80
N ILE A 43 -2.67 2.36 -16.37
CA ILE A 43 -3.11 2.57 -14.98
C ILE A 43 -4.11 1.51 -14.49
N GLN A 44 -4.80 0.82 -15.41
CA GLN A 44 -5.68 -0.31 -15.06
C GLN A 44 -4.94 -1.40 -14.28
N LEU A 45 -3.64 -1.60 -14.52
CA LEU A 45 -2.83 -2.56 -13.76
C LEU A 45 -2.72 -2.16 -12.28
N VAL A 46 -2.59 -0.86 -12.00
CA VAL A 46 -2.57 -0.34 -10.63
C VAL A 46 -3.92 -0.59 -9.96
N TRP A 47 -5.02 -0.27 -10.64
CA TRP A 47 -6.36 -0.45 -10.08
C TRP A 47 -6.72 -1.91 -9.85
N ASP A 48 -6.38 -2.82 -10.75
CA ASP A 48 -6.64 -4.25 -10.56
C ASP A 48 -5.81 -4.83 -9.41
N THR A 49 -4.54 -4.41 -9.30
CA THR A 49 -3.62 -4.93 -8.29
C THR A 49 -3.90 -4.33 -6.91
N PHE A 50 -3.82 -3.00 -6.79
CA PHE A 50 -4.03 -2.29 -5.52
C PHE A 50 -5.50 -2.23 -5.12
N GLY A 51 -6.43 -2.18 -6.07
CA GLY A 51 -7.87 -2.18 -5.76
C GLY A 51 -8.30 -3.45 -5.05
N HIS A 52 -7.80 -4.62 -5.47
CA HIS A 52 -7.98 -5.87 -4.73
C HIS A 52 -7.46 -5.77 -3.29
N ASP A 53 -6.24 -5.28 -3.10
CA ASP A 53 -5.63 -5.19 -1.78
C ASP A 53 -6.37 -4.21 -0.87
N TYR A 54 -6.81 -3.08 -1.43
CA TYR A 54 -7.66 -2.11 -0.77
C TYR A 54 -8.99 -2.72 -0.31
N GLU A 55 -9.67 -3.48 -1.17
CA GLU A 55 -10.93 -4.12 -0.83
C GLU A 55 -10.78 -5.12 0.32
N GLU A 56 -9.75 -5.97 0.28
CA GLU A 56 -9.51 -6.98 1.32
C GLU A 56 -9.15 -6.34 2.67
N VAL A 57 -8.25 -5.35 2.67
CA VAL A 57 -7.92 -4.59 3.89
C VAL A 57 -9.12 -3.79 4.38
N GLY A 58 -9.94 -3.25 3.47
CA GLY A 58 -11.21 -2.61 3.79
C GLY A 58 -12.19 -3.52 4.52
N ARG A 59 -12.33 -4.79 4.09
CA ARG A 59 -13.15 -5.80 4.79
C ARG A 59 -12.64 -6.12 6.19
N ALA A 60 -11.33 -5.96 6.44
CA ALA A 60 -10.75 -6.10 7.77
C ALA A 60 -10.95 -4.86 8.66
N GLY A 61 -11.48 -3.76 8.13
CA GLY A 61 -11.63 -2.49 8.85
C GLY A 61 -10.36 -1.63 8.80
N PHE A 62 -9.61 -1.72 7.71
CA PHE A 62 -8.30 -1.07 7.52
C PHE A 62 -7.21 -1.51 8.49
N ASP A 63 -7.39 -2.67 9.13
CA ASP A 63 -6.37 -3.34 9.93
C ASP A 63 -5.62 -4.37 9.06
N LEU A 64 -4.41 -4.02 8.65
CA LEU A 64 -3.57 -4.88 7.81
C LEU A 64 -3.19 -6.19 8.51
N HIS A 65 -2.90 -6.16 9.81
CA HIS A 65 -2.56 -7.35 10.58
C HIS A 65 -3.73 -8.33 10.62
N LYS A 66 -4.94 -7.82 10.84
CA LYS A 66 -6.16 -8.62 10.81
C LYS A 66 -6.45 -9.20 9.44
N ALA A 67 -6.22 -8.45 8.37
CA ALA A 67 -6.35 -8.96 7.00
C ALA A 67 -5.36 -10.10 6.76
N LEU A 68 -4.08 -9.92 7.05
CA LEU A 68 -3.07 -10.97 6.89
C LEU A 68 -3.40 -12.22 7.72
N ALA A 69 -3.88 -12.03 8.96
CA ALA A 69 -4.29 -13.12 9.83
C ALA A 69 -5.53 -13.90 9.31
N SER A 70 -6.37 -13.29 8.45
CA SER A 70 -7.50 -13.99 7.82
C SER A 70 -7.11 -14.79 6.57
N GLY A 71 -5.83 -14.79 6.21
CA GLY A 71 -5.31 -15.47 5.03
C GLY A 71 -5.26 -14.61 3.77
N PHE A 72 -5.56 -13.30 3.87
CA PHE A 72 -5.33 -12.37 2.77
C PHE A 72 -3.84 -12.29 2.44
N TRP A 73 -3.53 -12.23 1.15
CA TRP A 73 -2.19 -12.02 0.64
C TRP A 73 -2.19 -10.90 -0.40
N PRO A 74 -1.47 -9.78 -0.16
CA PRO A 74 -1.48 -8.66 -1.08
C PRO A 74 -0.96 -9.04 -2.47
N LYS A 75 -1.66 -8.61 -3.52
CA LYS A 75 -1.21 -8.73 -4.91
C LYS A 75 -0.09 -7.76 -5.25
N THR A 76 -0.03 -6.63 -4.55
CA THR A 76 1.07 -5.66 -4.61
C THR A 76 2.37 -6.21 -4.03
N ARG A 77 2.31 -7.32 -3.27
CA ARG A 77 3.46 -7.87 -2.55
C ARG A 77 4.66 -8.17 -3.46
N ASN A 78 5.86 -7.96 -2.92
CA ASN A 78 7.17 -8.26 -3.52
C ASN A 78 7.50 -7.43 -4.77
N PHE A 79 6.72 -6.40 -5.12
CA PHE A 79 7.11 -5.47 -6.18
C PHE A 79 8.41 -4.74 -5.81
N SER A 80 8.63 -4.45 -4.52
CA SER A 80 9.86 -3.86 -4.00
C SER A 80 11.08 -4.80 -4.00
N HIS A 81 10.86 -6.11 -4.24
CA HIS A 81 11.89 -7.15 -4.26
C HIS A 81 12.01 -7.82 -5.64
N ARG A 82 11.50 -7.20 -6.71
CA ARG A 82 11.71 -7.67 -8.08
C ARG A 82 13.17 -7.44 -8.48
N GLY A 83 14.04 -8.41 -8.20
CA GLY A 83 15.47 -8.32 -8.52
C GLY A 83 16.39 -9.31 -7.81
N ASP A 84 15.88 -10.16 -6.90
CA ASP A 84 16.65 -11.16 -6.17
C ASP A 84 16.63 -12.54 -6.85
#